data_AF-A0A3S9A7A6-F1
#
_entry.id   AF-A0A3S9A7A6-F1
#
_cell.length_a   1.000
_cell.length_b   1.000
_cell.length_c   1.000
_cell.angle_alpha   90.00
_cell.angle_beta   90.00
_cell.angle_gamma   90.00
#
_symmetry.space_group_name_H-M   'P 1'
#
loop_
_entity.id
_entity.type
_entity.pdbx_description
1 polymer ?
#
loop_
_entity_poly.entity_id
_entity_poly.type
_entity_poly.pdbx_seq_one_letter_code
_entity_poly.pdbx_strand_id
1 'polypeptide(L)'
;MNLSLSSGISPNAVCENSLQSLLTIAVENDQKDMIQLLLMIGADINFKSYGGWTPLHAAVDISIDGTIQTGGKPGDEPTEIIKYLLDNGADRNILNRNGQTPLDIAKAYKSKKIIDFFDCTIV
;
A
#
# COMPACT_ATOMS: atom_id res chain seq x y z
N MET A 1 12.30 12.83 7.87
CA MET A 1 13.06 11.68 8.42
C MET A 1 14.27 11.46 7.54
N ASN A 2 15.49 11.54 8.08
CA ASN A 2 16.71 11.21 7.33
C ASN A 2 16.92 9.70 7.37
N LEU A 3 16.41 8.98 6.37
CA LEU A 3 16.77 7.60 6.12
C LEU A 3 18.15 7.57 5.48
N SER A 4 19.18 7.40 6.31
CA SER A 4 20.56 7.21 5.86
C SER A 4 20.65 5.86 5.14
N LEU A 5 20.54 5.86 3.81
CA LEU A 5 20.73 4.72 2.90
C LEU A 5 22.17 4.15 2.87
N SER A 6 23.00 4.50 3.84
CA SER A 6 24.39 4.05 3.95
C SER A 6 24.46 2.66 4.60
N SER A 7 24.76 1.66 3.76
CA SER A 7 25.32 0.34 4.10
C SER A 7 24.49 -0.57 5.02
N GLY A 8 23.80 -1.56 4.43
CA GLY A 8 23.35 -2.76 5.14
C GLY A 8 21.87 -2.81 5.57
N ILE A 9 21.06 -1.84 5.19
CA ILE A 9 19.62 -1.89 5.45
C ILE A 9 19.01 -2.99 4.59
N SER A 10 18.43 -4.00 5.24
CA SER A 10 17.63 -5.04 4.58
C SER A 10 16.52 -4.36 3.77
N PRO A 11 16.22 -4.80 2.53
CA PRO A 11 15.12 -4.24 1.75
C PRO A 11 13.76 -4.38 2.44
N ASN A 12 13.66 -5.31 3.40
CA ASN A 12 12.51 -5.52 4.28
C ASN A 12 12.71 -4.91 5.68
N ALA A 13 13.56 -3.90 5.81
CA ALA A 13 13.73 -3.22 7.07
C ALA A 13 12.40 -2.64 7.55
N VAL A 14 12.19 -2.73 8.85
CA VAL A 14 10.96 -2.34 9.52
C VAL A 14 11.25 -1.27 10.55
N CYS A 15 10.34 -0.33 10.74
CA CYS A 15 10.42 0.58 11.89
C CYS A 15 10.01 -0.14 13.19
N GLU A 16 10.64 0.22 14.30
CA GLU A 16 10.56 -0.54 15.57
C GLU A 16 9.15 -0.58 16.18
N ASN A 17 8.28 0.40 15.89
CA ASN A 17 6.99 0.55 16.59
C ASN A 17 5.82 -0.18 15.94
N SER A 18 5.76 -0.26 14.61
CA SER A 18 4.65 -0.89 13.86
C SER A 18 5.07 -2.09 13.01
N LEU A 19 6.38 -2.43 13.04
CA LEU A 19 7.02 -3.34 12.09
C LEU A 19 6.69 -2.98 10.64
N GLN A 20 6.55 -1.69 10.37
CA GLN A 20 6.14 -1.23 9.06
C GLN A 20 7.34 -1.23 8.12
N SER A 21 7.20 -1.92 6.99
CA SER A 21 8.26 -2.00 6.00
C SER A 21 8.57 -0.63 5.41
N LEU A 22 9.82 -0.42 5.00
CA LEU A 22 10.20 0.77 4.23
C LEU A 22 9.30 0.98 3.01
N LEU A 23 8.86 -0.10 2.37
CA LEU A 23 7.95 -0.05 1.24
C LEU A 23 6.59 0.51 1.63
N THR A 24 6.04 0.08 2.77
CA THR A 24 4.77 0.60 3.30
C THR A 24 4.89 2.09 3.64
N ILE A 25 6.01 2.53 4.22
CA ILE A 25 6.23 3.96 4.51
C ILE A 25 6.30 4.77 3.22
N ALA A 26 7.00 4.27 2.19
CA ALA A 26 7.07 4.94 0.89
C ALA A 26 5.69 5.05 0.22
N VAL A 27 4.86 4.01 0.35
CA VAL A 27 3.45 4.01 -0.09
C VAL A 27 2.64 5.08 0.64
N GLU A 28 2.75 5.18 1.96
CA GLU A 28 2.02 6.18 2.74
C GLU A 28 2.43 7.63 2.45
N ASN A 29 3.63 7.84 1.92
CA ASN A 29 4.11 9.17 1.58
C ASN A 29 3.97 9.49 0.08
N ASP A 30 3.26 8.66 -0.70
CA ASP A 30 3.15 8.75 -2.17
C ASP A 30 4.51 8.89 -2.89
N GLN A 31 5.57 8.29 -2.33
CA GLN A 31 6.93 8.41 -2.85
C GLN A 31 7.21 7.37 -3.93
N LYS A 32 6.64 7.57 -5.12
CA LYS A 32 6.74 6.62 -6.25
C LYS A 32 8.19 6.19 -6.56
N ASP A 33 9.12 7.14 -6.58
CA ASP A 33 10.55 6.84 -6.84
C ASP A 33 11.16 5.92 -5.77
N MET A 34 10.76 6.11 -4.51
CA MET A 34 11.22 5.25 -3.40
C MET A 34 10.56 3.87 -3.46
N ILE A 35 9.28 3.79 -3.82
CA ILE A 35 8.59 2.51 -4.03
C ILE A 35 9.32 1.70 -5.13
N GLN A 36 9.61 2.33 -6.26
CA GLN A 36 10.35 1.72 -7.37
C GLN A 36 11.73 1.24 -6.93
N LEU A 37 12.49 2.10 -6.25
CA LEU A 37 13.83 1.76 -5.76
C LEU A 37 13.79 0.58 -4.78
N LEU A 38 12.85 0.58 -3.83
CA LEU A 38 12.70 -0.46 -2.83
C LEU A 38 12.33 -1.82 -3.46
N LEU A 39 11.41 -1.83 -4.42
CA LEU A 39 11.09 -3.06 -5.16
C LEU A 39 12.28 -3.54 -5.99
N MET A 40 13.03 -2.63 -6.61
CA MET A 40 14.23 -2.98 -7.39
C MET A 40 15.34 -3.63 -6.54
N ILE A 41 15.49 -3.21 -5.29
CA ILE A 41 16.45 -3.82 -4.34
C ILE A 41 15.92 -5.10 -3.66
N GLY A 42 14.73 -5.57 -4.05
CA GLY A 42 14.15 -6.83 -3.57
C GLY A 42 13.31 -6.69 -2.30
N ALA A 43 12.66 -5.54 -2.07
CA ALA A 43 11.66 -5.43 -1.02
C ALA A 43 10.49 -6.37 -1.30
N ASP A 44 10.04 -7.07 -0.27
CA ASP A 44 8.89 -7.95 -0.32
C ASP A 44 7.62 -7.11 -0.41
N ILE A 45 7.01 -7.14 -1.59
CA ILE A 45 5.79 -6.42 -1.92
C ILE A 45 4.58 -6.85 -1.06
N ASN A 46 4.68 -8.03 -0.43
CA ASN A 46 3.65 -8.63 0.41
C ASN A 46 4.01 -8.61 1.90
N PHE A 47 5.07 -7.87 2.27
CA PHE A 47 5.53 -7.82 3.65
C PHE A 47 4.40 -7.37 4.59
N LYS A 48 4.17 -8.14 5.66
CA LYS A 48 3.11 -7.87 6.62
C LYS A 48 3.64 -7.09 7.81
N SER A 49 3.04 -5.93 8.09
CA SER A 49 3.27 -5.19 9.33
C SER A 49 2.78 -5.97 10.55
N TYR A 50 3.00 -5.43 11.76
CA TYR A 50 2.47 -6.04 12.97
C TYR A 50 0.95 -6.25 12.90
N GLY A 51 0.19 -5.32 12.31
CA GLY A 51 -1.26 -5.45 12.10
C GLY A 51 -1.67 -6.47 11.04
N GLY A 52 -0.72 -7.15 10.39
CA GLY A 52 -0.96 -7.99 9.22
C GLY A 52 -1.19 -7.20 7.94
N TRP A 53 -0.95 -5.88 7.94
CA TRP A 53 -1.17 -5.04 6.78
C TRP A 53 -0.03 -5.20 5.78
N THR A 54 -0.39 -5.33 4.51
CA THR A 54 0.57 -5.31 3.38
C THR A 54 0.67 -3.89 2.81
N PRO A 55 1.71 -3.59 2.00
CA PRO A 55 1.76 -2.35 1.22
C PRO A 55 0.47 -2.08 0.43
N LEU A 56 -0.18 -3.12 -0.10
CA LEU A 56 -1.45 -2.97 -0.82
C LEU A 56 -2.62 -2.55 0.08
N HIS A 57 -2.68 -3.02 1.34
CA HIS A 57 -3.69 -2.53 2.29
C HIS A 57 -3.48 -1.04 2.57
N ALA A 58 -2.23 -0.64 2.85
CA ALA A 58 -1.89 0.75 3.13
C ALA A 58 -2.20 1.67 1.94
N ALA A 59 -1.90 1.23 0.71
CA ALA A 59 -2.19 1.98 -0.51
C ALA A 59 -3.68 2.26 -0.69
N VAL A 60 -4.55 1.27 -0.42
CA VAL A 60 -6.01 1.45 -0.50
C VAL A 60 -6.51 2.39 0.59
N ASP A 61 -6.08 2.17 1.84
CA ASP A 61 -6.54 2.95 2.99
C ASP A 61 -6.16 4.43 2.84
N ILE A 62 -4.89 4.72 2.52
CA ILE A 62 -4.43 6.11 2.41
C ILE A 62 -4.98 6.84 1.19
N SER A 63 -5.21 6.11 0.09
CA SER A 63 -5.85 6.68 -1.10
C SER A 63 -7.24 7.20 -0.76
N ILE A 64 -8.02 6.43 0.03
CA ILE A 64 -9.36 6.82 0.45
C ILE A 64 -9.30 7.90 1.54
N ASP A 65 -8.52 7.68 2.59
CA ASP A 65 -8.42 8.59 3.74
C ASP A 65 -7.86 9.96 3.33
N GLY A 66 -6.84 9.98 2.48
CA GLY A 66 -6.30 11.23 1.91
C GLY A 66 -7.32 12.00 1.07
N THR A 67 -8.13 11.32 0.26
CA THR A 67 -9.22 11.96 -0.48
C THR A 67 -10.29 12.52 0.46
N ILE A 68 -10.67 11.80 1.52
CA ILE A 68 -11.64 12.29 2.51
C ILE A 68 -11.11 13.52 3.24
N GLN A 69 -9.84 13.49 3.68
CA GLN A 69 -9.22 14.58 4.43
C GLN A 69 -9.05 15.86 3.59
N THR A 70 -8.83 15.72 2.29
CA THR A 70 -8.71 16.86 1.36
C THR A 70 -10.07 17.42 0.91
N GLY A 71 -11.18 16.84 1.37
CA GLY A 71 -12.53 17.20 0.93
C GLY A 71 -12.87 16.71 -0.47
N GLY A 72 -12.09 15.77 -1.00
CA GLY A 72 -12.37 15.08 -2.26
C GLY A 72 -13.62 14.20 -2.16
N LYS A 73 -14.21 13.89 -3.32
CA LYS A 73 -15.43 13.08 -3.39
C LYS A 73 -15.07 11.60 -3.58
N PRO A 74 -15.95 10.66 -3.21
CA PRO A 74 -15.82 9.27 -3.63
C PRO A 74 -15.70 9.22 -5.16
N GLY A 75 -14.61 8.66 -5.67
CA GLY A 75 -14.21 8.71 -7.09
C GLY A 75 -12.95 9.53 -7.38
N ASP A 76 -12.49 10.37 -6.46
CA ASP A 76 -11.26 11.16 -6.63
C ASP A 76 -10.00 10.43 -6.11
N GLU A 77 -10.14 9.18 -5.66
CA GLU A 77 -9.06 8.44 -5.01
C GLU A 77 -7.91 8.15 -5.99
N PRO A 78 -6.65 8.41 -5.62
CA PRO A 78 -5.49 8.10 -6.45
C PRO A 78 -5.29 6.58 -6.53
N THR A 79 -5.20 6.05 -7.76
CA THR A 79 -5.09 4.59 -7.98
C THR A 79 -3.73 4.18 -8.53
N GLU A 80 -2.82 5.13 -8.77
CA GLU A 80 -1.53 4.87 -9.40
C GLU A 80 -0.67 3.91 -8.59
N ILE A 81 -0.57 4.10 -7.27
CA ILE A 81 0.21 3.20 -6.41
C ILE A 81 -0.45 1.83 -6.31
N ILE A 82 -1.79 1.78 -6.19
CA ILE A 82 -2.54 0.52 -6.13
C ILE A 82 -2.26 -0.30 -7.41
N LYS A 83 -2.37 0.36 -8.57
CA LYS A 83 -2.04 -0.22 -9.86
C LYS A 83 -0.61 -0.72 -9.90
N TYR A 84 0.34 0.13 -9.53
CA TYR A 84 1.76 -0.21 -9.58
C TYR A 84 2.10 -1.42 -8.71
N LEU A 85 1.55 -1.50 -7.50
CA LEU A 85 1.76 -2.65 -6.62
C LEU A 85 1.18 -3.94 -7.22
N LEU A 86 -0.04 -3.89 -7.78
CA LEU A 86 -0.65 -5.05 -8.43
C LEU A 86 0.12 -5.51 -9.67
N ASP A 87 0.56 -4.56 -10.51
CA ASP A 87 1.38 -4.83 -11.69
C ASP A 87 2.73 -5.50 -11.33
N ASN A 88 3.24 -5.26 -10.11
CA ASN A 88 4.46 -5.88 -9.57
C ASN A 88 4.19 -7.13 -8.71
N GLY A 89 2.98 -7.70 -8.76
CA GLY A 89 2.67 -8.98 -8.12
C GLY A 89 2.25 -8.90 -6.66
N ALA A 90 1.75 -7.75 -6.20
CA ALA A 90 1.11 -7.67 -4.88
C ALA A 90 -0.09 -8.61 -4.79
N ASP A 91 -0.13 -9.43 -3.75
CA ASP A 91 -1.23 -10.36 -3.50
C ASP A 91 -2.41 -9.62 -2.87
N ARG A 92 -3.49 -9.53 -3.66
CA ARG A 92 -4.75 -8.90 -3.29
C ARG A 92 -5.61 -9.70 -2.31
N ASN A 93 -5.23 -10.95 -1.99
CA ASN A 93 -6.02 -11.86 -1.15
C ASN A 93 -5.47 -12.00 0.27
N ILE A 94 -4.36 -11.33 0.60
CA ILE A 94 -3.79 -11.41 1.95
C ILE A 94 -4.75 -10.76 2.94
N LEU A 95 -4.99 -11.45 4.06
CA LEU A 95 -5.78 -10.94 5.16
C LEU A 95 -4.91 -10.25 6.20
N ASN A 96 -5.35 -9.06 6.63
CA ASN A 96 -4.84 -8.40 7.84
C ASN A 96 -5.36 -9.10 9.12
N ARG A 97 -4.95 -8.63 10.30
CA ARG A 97 -5.40 -9.22 11.59
C ARG A 97 -6.89 -9.05 11.86
N ASN A 98 -7.56 -8.13 11.17
CA ASN A 98 -9.01 -7.95 11.25
C ASN A 98 -9.76 -8.91 10.32
N GLY A 99 -9.04 -9.77 9.58
CA GLY A 99 -9.63 -10.69 8.60
C GLY A 99 -10.10 -9.99 7.33
N GLN A 100 -9.54 -8.83 7.00
CA GLN A 100 -9.90 -8.04 5.83
C GLN A 100 -8.81 -8.15 4.76
N THR A 101 -9.23 -8.29 3.50
CA THR A 101 -8.38 -8.05 2.32
C THR A 101 -8.28 -6.55 2.02
N PRO A 102 -7.36 -6.10 1.15
CA PRO A 102 -7.36 -4.73 0.63
C PRO A 102 -8.70 -4.34 -0.01
N LEU A 103 -9.37 -5.27 -0.70
CA LEU A 103 -10.68 -5.02 -1.29
C LEU A 103 -11.78 -4.84 -0.23
N ASP A 104 -11.71 -5.58 0.88
CA ASP A 104 -12.67 -5.44 1.98
C ASP A 104 -12.57 -4.06 2.64
N ILE A 105 -11.37 -3.48 2.71
CA ILE A 105 -11.17 -2.09 3.13
C ILE A 105 -11.91 -1.14 2.17
N ALA A 106 -11.66 -1.23 0.85
CA ALA A 106 -12.33 -0.38 -0.13
C ALA A 106 -13.87 -0.47 -0.06
N LYS A 107 -14.41 -1.67 0.17
CA LYS A 107 -15.85 -1.92 0.39
C LYS A 107 -16.37 -1.27 1.67
N ALA A 108 -15.62 -1.34 2.77
CA ALA A 108 -16.01 -0.73 4.03
C ALA A 108 -16.17 0.80 3.92
N TYR A 109 -15.28 1.45 3.16
CA TYR A 109 -15.35 2.88 2.86
C TYR A 109 -16.31 3.23 1.71
N LYS A 110 -16.90 2.24 1.03
CA LYS A 110 -17.79 2.41 -0.13
C LYS A 110 -17.12 3.15 -1.30
N SER A 111 -15.80 2.99 -1.48
CA SER A 111 -15.06 3.58 -2.60
C SER A 111 -15.33 2.80 -3.88
N LYS A 112 -16.31 3.28 -4.67
CA LYS A 112 -16.68 2.62 -5.95
C LYS A 112 -15.50 2.51 -6.91
N LYS A 113 -14.69 3.57 -7.02
CA LYS A 113 -13.57 3.60 -7.96
C LYS A 113 -12.53 2.51 -7.68
N ILE A 114 -12.15 2.33 -6.41
CA ILE A 114 -11.19 1.28 -6.06
C ILE A 114 -11.83 -0.10 -6.20
N ILE A 115 -13.10 -0.28 -5.83
CA ILE A 115 -13.82 -1.55 -6.04
C ILE A 115 -13.82 -1.91 -7.54
N ASP A 116 -14.27 -0.98 -8.39
CA ASP A 116 -14.31 -1.16 -9.84
C ASP A 116 -12.90 -1.41 -10.39
N PHE A 117 -11.87 -0.77 -9.84
CA PHE A 117 -10.48 -1.00 -10.23
C PHE A 117 -10.04 -2.45 -9.97
N PHE A 118 -10.36 -3.01 -8.80
CA PHE A 118 -10.05 -4.41 -8.48
C PHE A 118 -10.83 -5.39 -9.38
N ASP A 119 -12.07 -5.05 -9.77
CA ASP A 119 -12.93 -5.86 -10.63
C ASP A 119 -12.54 -5.78 -12.12
N CYS A 120 -12.09 -4.63 -12.61
CA CYS A 120 -11.71 -4.42 -14.02
C CYS A 120 -10.33 -5.00 -14.36
N THR A 121 -9.49 -5.30 -13.36
CA THR A 121 -8.15 -5.90 -13.57
C THR A 121 -8.23 -7.44 -13.74
N ILE A 122 -9.39 -7.96 -14.14
CA ILE A 122 -9.62 -9.37 -14.52
C ILE A 122 -9.75 -9.43 -16.04
N VAL A 123 -8.62 -9.36 -16.76
CA VAL A 123 -8.48 -9.83 -18.15
C VAL A 123 -7.09 -10.35 -18.37
#